data_AF-A0A2T0Q9J2-F1
#
_entry.id   AF-A0A2T0Q9J2-F1
#
_cell.length_a   1.000
_cell.length_b   1.000
_cell.length_c   1.000
_cell.angle_alpha   90.00
_cell.angle_beta   90.00
_cell.angle_gamma   90.00
#
_symmetry.space_group_name_H-M   'P 1'
#
loop_
_entity.id
_entity.type
_entity.pdbx_description
1 polymer ?
#
loop_
_entity_poly.entity_id
_entity_poly.type
_entity_poly.pdbx_seq_one_letter_code
_entity_poly.pdbx_strand_id
1 'polypeptide(L)'
;MGLDAFVRCRCWDDGLVSEPPVPRGLIAVDDEGHLGVPEDVPDELYHRFLDWAESGACAHDDMQELSRRVANWSGYRLFQDAARTLGAERLPVLCGRLPEANGGLLGPDEAGRALAELRVFAEQIGAVPRTVLLDEADGRAVATHVAAYDGVFLLDGRSQLRAGVGPGGFFVRDESASPPVELFRAVRFAQERVGERAVRLTDLDGPGEATVPLFTAVGARGAPDDHPRRLRVETKPATAADFAYATGPLAELFAASVRTGNPVVWY
;
A
#
# COMPACT_ATOMS: atom_id res chain seq x y z
N MET A 1 -2.52 -4.87 -7.01
CA MET A 1 -2.02 -3.51 -7.29
C MET A 1 -1.46 -2.88 -6.02
N GLY A 2 -0.31 -2.23 -6.11
CA GLY A 2 0.35 -1.53 -5.02
C GLY A 2 1.34 -0.52 -5.57
N LEU A 3 2.20 -0.01 -4.69
CA LEU A 3 3.31 0.84 -5.06
C LEU A 3 4.58 0.01 -5.11
N ASP A 4 5.21 -0.02 -6.27
CA ASP A 4 6.51 -0.60 -6.51
C ASP A 4 7.48 0.54 -6.89
N ALA A 5 8.77 0.35 -6.66
CA ALA A 5 9.77 1.36 -6.97
C ALA A 5 11.15 0.77 -7.18
N PHE A 6 11.96 1.48 -7.97
CA PHE A 6 13.35 1.12 -8.22
C PHE A 6 14.27 2.33 -8.16
N VAL A 7 15.57 2.06 -8.06
CA VAL A 7 16.66 3.02 -8.26
C VAL A 7 17.57 2.45 -9.33
N ARG A 8 17.82 3.21 -10.40
CA ARG A 8 18.71 2.79 -11.48
C ARG A 8 20.15 2.63 -10.99
N CYS A 9 20.85 1.62 -11.47
CA CYS A 9 22.29 1.47 -11.28
C CYS A 9 23.06 2.58 -11.99
N ARG A 10 24.32 2.79 -11.62
CA ARG A 10 25.19 3.79 -12.25
C ARG A 10 26.00 3.24 -13.44
N CYS A 11 25.81 1.97 -13.83
CA CYS A 11 26.66 1.35 -14.85
C CYS A 11 26.66 2.10 -16.19
N TRP A 12 25.53 2.71 -16.57
CA TRP A 12 25.46 3.58 -17.75
C TRP A 12 26.33 4.83 -17.58
N ASP A 13 26.15 5.54 -16.47
CA ASP A 13 26.82 6.80 -16.17
C ASP A 13 28.33 6.62 -15.99
N ASP A 14 28.73 5.49 -15.40
CA ASP A 14 30.12 5.14 -15.12
C ASP A 14 30.80 4.42 -16.31
N GLY A 15 30.10 4.21 -17.42
CA GLY A 15 30.64 3.58 -18.64
C GLY A 15 30.95 2.08 -18.51
N LEU A 16 30.30 1.40 -17.57
CA LEU A 16 30.51 -0.01 -17.26
C LEU A 16 29.55 -0.96 -18.01
N VAL A 17 28.64 -0.41 -18.81
CA VAL A 17 27.72 -1.21 -19.62
C VAL A 17 28.44 -1.87 -20.81
N SER A 18 27.91 -3.02 -21.24
CA SER A 18 28.22 -3.62 -22.54
C SER A 18 27.83 -2.70 -23.70
N GLU A 19 28.27 -3.03 -24.92
CA GLU A 19 27.98 -2.20 -26.09
C GLU A 19 26.48 -2.25 -26.45
N PRO A 20 25.78 -1.11 -26.52
CA PRO A 20 24.36 -1.09 -26.84
C PRO A 20 24.08 -1.45 -28.30
N PRO A 21 22.87 -1.94 -28.61
CA PRO A 21 22.45 -2.26 -29.98
C PRO A 21 22.14 -1.02 -30.83
N VAL A 22 22.13 0.17 -30.22
CA VAL A 22 21.93 1.47 -30.85
C VAL A 22 23.11 2.40 -30.54
N PRO A 23 23.39 3.42 -31.38
CA PRO A 23 24.41 4.42 -31.07
C PRO A 23 24.19 5.07 -29.70
N ARG A 24 25.23 5.12 -28.86
CA ARG A 24 25.17 5.70 -27.50
C ARG A 24 24.60 7.11 -27.44
N GLY A 25 24.84 7.93 -28.47
CA GLY A 25 24.31 9.29 -28.56
C GLY A 25 22.78 9.38 -28.72
N LEU A 26 22.11 8.27 -29.01
CA LEU A 26 20.65 8.17 -29.02
C LEU A 26 20.07 7.72 -27.68
N ILE A 27 20.90 7.26 -26.74
CA ILE A 27 20.43 6.74 -25.47
C ILE A 27 20.49 7.87 -24.43
N ALA A 28 19.36 8.16 -23.81
CA ALA A 28 19.25 9.17 -22.77
C ALA A 28 18.36 8.67 -21.62
N VAL A 29 18.51 9.27 -20.44
CA VAL A 29 17.54 9.08 -19.37
C VAL A 29 16.36 10.01 -19.65
N ASP A 30 15.15 9.46 -19.71
CA ASP A 30 13.93 10.23 -19.91
C ASP A 30 13.48 10.96 -18.64
N ASP A 31 12.38 11.71 -18.74
CA ASP A 31 11.79 12.45 -17.62
C ASP A 31 11.11 11.55 -16.59
N GLU A 32 10.93 10.26 -16.88
CA GLU A 32 10.48 9.22 -15.96
C GLU A 32 11.64 8.45 -15.31
N GLY A 33 12.88 8.82 -15.59
CA GLY A 33 14.08 8.21 -15.00
C GLY A 33 14.49 6.87 -15.62
N HIS A 34 13.87 6.46 -16.72
CA HIS A 34 14.23 5.26 -17.47
C HIS A 34 15.28 5.59 -18.54
N LEU A 35 16.09 4.59 -18.88
CA LEU A 35 16.96 4.69 -20.04
C LEU A 35 16.12 4.43 -21.29
N GLY A 36 16.09 5.39 -22.20
CA GLY A 36 15.26 5.35 -23.41
C GLY A 36 16.03 5.71 -24.68
N VAL A 37 15.36 5.48 -25.81
CA VAL A 37 15.78 5.90 -27.15
C VAL A 37 14.63 6.70 -27.80
N PRO A 38 14.91 7.55 -28.81
CA PRO A 38 13.88 8.28 -29.54
C PRO A 38 12.79 7.35 -30.12
N GLU A 39 11.55 7.85 -30.15
CA GLU A 39 10.39 7.12 -30.67
C GLU A 39 10.50 6.76 -32.16
N ASP A 40 11.35 7.46 -32.93
CA ASP A 40 11.56 7.22 -34.36
C ASP A 40 12.60 6.13 -34.66
N VAL A 41 13.19 5.52 -33.63
CA VAL A 41 14.02 4.32 -33.79
C VAL A 41 13.16 3.16 -34.31
N PRO A 42 13.60 2.43 -35.35
CA PRO A 42 12.85 1.27 -35.86
C PRO A 42 12.50 0.26 -34.74
N ASP A 43 11.27 -0.26 -34.75
CA ASP A 43 10.75 -1.19 -33.73
C ASP A 43 11.71 -2.34 -33.40
N GLU A 44 12.35 -2.94 -34.40
CA GLU A 44 13.33 -4.02 -34.20
C GLU A 44 14.53 -3.56 -33.36
N LEU A 45 15.03 -2.35 -33.59
CA LEU A 45 16.13 -1.78 -32.79
C LEU A 45 15.65 -1.36 -31.41
N TYR A 46 14.42 -0.86 -31.28
CA TYR A 46 13.81 -0.56 -30.00
C TYR A 46 13.69 -1.81 -29.12
N HIS A 47 13.16 -2.91 -29.66
CA HIS A 47 13.07 -4.19 -28.93
C HIS A 47 14.44 -4.74 -28.54
N ARG A 48 15.43 -4.67 -29.43
CA ARG A 48 16.81 -5.06 -29.09
C ARG A 48 17.40 -4.19 -27.99
N PHE A 49 17.09 -2.89 -27.99
CA PHE A 49 17.49 -1.98 -26.92
C PHE A 49 16.84 -2.35 -25.59
N LEU A 50 15.54 -2.67 -25.57
CA LEU A 50 14.86 -3.16 -24.38
C LEU A 50 15.49 -4.46 -23.86
N ASP A 51 15.68 -5.46 -24.71
CA ASP A 51 16.32 -6.74 -24.32
C ASP A 51 17.72 -6.51 -23.73
N TRP A 52 18.48 -5.59 -24.33
CA TRP A 52 19.78 -5.17 -23.83
C TRP A 52 19.68 -4.49 -22.47
N ALA A 53 18.78 -3.52 -22.29
CA ALA A 53 18.60 -2.83 -21.01
C ALA A 53 18.12 -3.79 -19.91
N GLU A 54 17.20 -4.70 -20.21
CA GLU A 54 16.65 -5.65 -19.23
C GLU A 54 17.69 -6.68 -18.76
N SER A 55 18.50 -7.22 -19.67
CA SER A 55 19.29 -8.43 -19.38
C SER A 55 20.76 -8.41 -19.82
N GLY A 56 21.15 -7.50 -20.71
CA GLY A 56 22.45 -7.53 -21.38
C GLY A 56 23.39 -6.37 -21.05
N ALA A 57 22.88 -5.29 -20.48
CA ALA A 57 23.61 -4.04 -20.33
C ALA A 57 24.67 -4.12 -19.25
N CYS A 58 24.35 -4.71 -18.09
CA CYS A 58 25.30 -4.88 -16.99
C CYS A 58 24.90 -6.05 -16.09
N ALA A 59 25.60 -6.26 -14.97
CA ALA A 59 25.30 -7.34 -14.02
C ALA A 59 24.04 -7.09 -13.16
N HIS A 60 23.41 -5.92 -13.26
CA HIS A 60 22.20 -5.58 -12.53
C HIS A 60 20.98 -5.85 -13.39
N ASP A 61 20.04 -6.63 -12.86
CA ASP A 61 18.74 -6.92 -13.48
C ASP A 61 18.01 -5.61 -13.80
N ASP A 62 17.51 -5.47 -15.02
CA ASP A 62 16.81 -4.28 -15.53
C ASP A 62 17.57 -2.96 -15.36
N MET A 63 18.90 -3.02 -15.25
CA MET A 63 19.76 -1.89 -14.88
C MET A 63 19.34 -1.23 -13.55
N GLN A 64 18.74 -1.98 -12.62
CA GLN A 64 18.29 -1.48 -11.32
C GLN A 64 19.32 -1.83 -10.23
N GLU A 65 19.83 -0.81 -9.52
CA GLU A 65 20.61 -1.01 -8.29
C GLU A 65 19.76 -1.71 -7.24
N LEU A 66 18.48 -1.33 -7.18
CA LEU A 66 17.54 -1.83 -6.21
C LEU A 66 16.12 -1.74 -6.76
N SER A 67 15.35 -2.82 -6.60
CA SER A 67 13.93 -2.89 -6.89
C SER A 67 13.16 -3.38 -5.67
N ARG A 68 12.07 -2.71 -5.31
CA ARG A 68 11.26 -3.07 -4.14
C ARG A 68 9.78 -2.80 -4.34
N ARG A 69 8.98 -3.78 -3.92
CA ARG A 69 7.59 -3.58 -3.55
C ARG A 69 7.50 -2.84 -2.23
N VAL A 70 6.91 -1.65 -2.22
CA VAL A 70 6.71 -0.86 -0.99
C VAL A 70 5.53 -1.40 -0.19
N ALA A 71 4.35 -1.43 -0.79
CA ALA A 71 3.14 -1.93 -0.15
C ALA A 71 2.03 -2.16 -1.18
N ASN A 72 0.96 -2.87 -0.80
CA ASN A 72 -0.31 -2.74 -1.52
C ASN A 72 -0.94 -1.36 -1.25
N TRP A 73 -1.92 -0.95 -2.05
CA TRP A 73 -2.50 0.39 -1.92
C TRP A 73 -3.09 0.66 -0.54
N SER A 74 -3.83 -0.29 0.05
CA SER A 74 -4.40 -0.12 1.40
C SER A 74 -3.31 0.13 2.46
N GLY A 75 -2.23 -0.65 2.41
CA GLY A 75 -1.09 -0.49 3.32
C GLY A 75 -0.33 0.82 3.07
N TYR A 76 -0.18 1.22 1.81
CA TYR A 76 0.45 2.48 1.47
C TYR A 76 -0.38 3.69 1.92
N ARG A 77 -1.71 3.65 1.73
CA ARG A 77 -2.63 4.69 2.22
C ARG A 77 -2.63 4.79 3.74
N LEU A 78 -2.59 3.66 4.45
CA LEU A 78 -2.43 3.67 5.91
C LEU A 78 -1.16 4.40 6.35
N PHE A 79 -0.05 4.15 5.67
CA PHE A 79 1.21 4.84 5.95
C PHE A 79 1.12 6.34 5.67
N GLN A 80 0.56 6.74 4.51
CA GLN A 80 0.37 8.15 4.18
C GLN A 80 -0.55 8.86 5.18
N ASP A 81 -1.66 8.25 5.57
CA ASP A 81 -2.61 8.81 6.55
C ASP A 81 -1.93 9.01 7.92
N ALA A 82 -1.11 8.04 8.34
CA ALA A 82 -0.32 8.17 9.55
C ALA A 82 0.72 9.31 9.47
N ALA A 83 1.43 9.43 8.34
CA ALA A 83 2.40 10.51 8.14
C ALA A 83 1.71 11.88 8.15
N ARG A 84 0.57 12.02 7.46
CA ARG A 84 -0.24 13.24 7.45
C ARG A 84 -0.78 13.59 8.84
N THR A 85 -1.11 12.59 9.66
CA THR A 85 -1.57 12.79 11.05
C THR A 85 -0.45 13.34 11.94
N LEU A 86 0.80 12.90 11.73
CA LEU A 86 1.98 13.50 12.40
C LEU A 86 2.28 14.92 11.90
N GLY A 87 1.92 15.22 10.65
CA GLY A 87 1.92 16.56 10.07
C GLY A 87 3.14 16.91 9.23
N ALA A 88 2.91 17.72 8.20
CA ALA A 88 3.93 18.15 7.24
C ALA A 88 5.02 19.04 7.86
N GLU A 89 4.79 19.65 9.03
CA GLU A 89 5.84 20.37 9.76
C GLU A 89 6.98 19.44 10.20
N ARG A 90 6.66 18.17 10.48
CA ARG A 90 7.62 17.16 10.95
C ARG A 90 8.11 16.29 9.80
N LEU A 91 7.22 16.00 8.85
CA LEU A 91 7.44 15.06 7.75
C LEU A 91 7.15 15.73 6.39
N PRO A 92 7.82 16.85 6.03
CA PRO A 92 7.47 17.62 4.83
C PRO A 92 7.65 16.83 3.54
N VAL A 93 8.70 16.01 3.40
CA VAL A 93 8.94 15.21 2.20
C VAL A 93 7.99 14.03 2.14
N LEU A 94 7.80 13.29 3.24
CA LEU A 94 6.89 12.14 3.25
C LEU A 94 5.43 12.56 2.98
N CYS A 95 5.01 13.72 3.48
CA CYS A 95 3.65 14.24 3.24
C CYS A 95 3.47 14.87 1.85
N GLY A 96 4.52 15.49 1.31
CA GLY A 96 4.41 16.34 0.13
C GLY A 96 4.95 15.75 -1.17
N ARG A 97 5.82 14.72 -1.10
CA ARG A 97 6.57 14.21 -2.26
C ARG A 97 6.35 12.74 -2.56
N LEU A 98 5.77 11.98 -1.64
CA LEU A 98 5.41 10.60 -1.92
C LEU A 98 4.25 10.53 -2.92
N PRO A 99 4.27 9.59 -3.87
CA PRO A 99 3.33 9.58 -4.97
C PRO A 99 1.91 9.21 -4.52
N GLU A 100 0.91 9.74 -5.22
CA GLU A 100 -0.51 9.42 -5.01
C GLU A 100 -1.02 8.31 -5.93
N ALA A 101 -0.23 7.92 -6.93
CA ALA A 101 -0.49 6.85 -7.90
C ALA A 101 0.85 6.26 -8.35
N ASN A 102 0.85 5.29 -9.26
CA ASN A 102 2.10 4.83 -9.87
C ASN A 102 2.63 5.92 -10.81
N GLY A 103 3.94 6.09 -10.85
CA GLY A 103 4.62 7.15 -11.59
C GLY A 103 5.21 8.26 -10.71
N GLY A 104 6.19 8.95 -11.28
CA GLY A 104 6.88 10.08 -10.69
C GLY A 104 8.26 9.72 -10.12
N LEU A 105 8.96 10.76 -9.65
CA LEU A 105 10.33 10.67 -9.18
C LEU A 105 10.53 11.32 -7.82
N LEU A 106 11.44 10.75 -7.03
CA LEU A 106 12.00 11.39 -5.84
C LEU A 106 13.52 11.52 -6.00
N GLY A 107 14.02 12.75 -6.05
CA GLY A 107 15.45 13.01 -6.26
C GLY A 107 16.31 12.60 -5.04
N PRO A 108 17.63 12.41 -5.21
CA PRO A 108 18.53 11.95 -4.15
C PRO A 108 18.56 12.88 -2.92
N ASP A 109 18.50 14.20 -3.10
CA ASP A 109 18.44 15.16 -1.98
C ASP A 109 17.14 15.06 -1.18
N GLU A 110 16.03 14.77 -1.87
CA GLU A 110 14.73 14.54 -1.23
C GLU A 110 14.69 13.18 -0.54
N ALA A 111 15.26 12.14 -1.15
CA ALA A 111 15.42 10.82 -0.55
C ALA A 111 16.25 10.88 0.74
N GLY A 112 17.34 11.65 0.75
CA GLY A 112 18.16 11.88 1.96
C GLY A 112 17.37 12.52 3.11
N ARG A 113 16.50 13.49 2.80
CA ARG A 113 15.59 14.10 3.78
C ARG A 113 14.50 13.13 4.22
N ALA A 114 13.90 12.40 3.29
CA ALA A 114 12.88 11.38 3.58
C ALA A 114 13.40 10.28 4.51
N LEU A 115 14.68 9.87 4.39
CA LEU A 115 15.32 8.95 5.33
C LEU A 115 15.34 9.48 6.77
N ALA A 116 15.65 10.76 6.95
CA ALA A 116 15.60 11.38 8.27
C ALA A 116 14.17 11.44 8.80
N GLU A 117 13.20 11.78 7.94
CA GLU A 117 11.79 11.79 8.28
C GLU A 117 11.25 10.40 8.67
N LEU A 118 11.70 9.31 8.03
CA LEU A 118 11.32 7.95 8.43
C LEU A 118 11.74 7.62 9.88
N ARG A 119 12.85 8.18 10.36
CA ARG A 119 13.27 8.04 11.77
C ARG A 119 12.35 8.80 12.70
N VAL A 120 12.04 10.06 12.36
CA VAL A 120 11.08 10.89 13.10
C VAL A 120 9.71 10.22 13.15
N PHE A 121 9.25 9.64 12.03
CA PHE A 121 8.02 8.86 11.96
C PHE A 121 8.07 7.70 12.97
N ALA A 122 9.11 6.86 12.93
CA ALA A 122 9.23 5.70 13.82
C ALA A 122 9.23 6.07 15.31
N GLU A 123 9.85 7.19 15.67
CA GLU A 123 9.89 7.69 17.06
C GLU A 123 8.55 8.25 17.55
N GLN A 124 7.74 8.82 16.65
CA GLN A 124 6.55 9.60 17.03
C GLN A 124 5.23 8.92 16.68
N ILE A 125 5.26 7.81 15.94
CA ILE A 125 4.06 7.09 15.48
C ILE A 125 3.14 6.64 16.62
N GLY A 126 3.67 6.50 17.85
CA GLY A 126 2.89 6.22 19.06
C GLY A 126 1.84 7.28 19.39
N ALA A 127 1.95 8.50 18.85
CA ALA A 127 0.93 9.54 19.01
C ALA A 127 -0.27 9.36 18.05
N VAL A 128 -0.15 8.51 17.02
CA VAL A 128 -1.20 8.32 16.02
C VAL A 128 -2.15 7.20 16.47
N PRO A 129 -3.46 7.49 16.63
CA PRO A 129 -4.43 6.45 16.92
C PRO A 129 -4.69 5.59 15.68
N ARG A 130 -4.88 4.30 15.88
CA ARG A 130 -5.26 3.34 14.83
C ARG A 130 -6.41 2.48 15.31
N THR A 131 -7.44 2.38 14.48
CA THR A 131 -8.59 1.52 14.73
C THR A 131 -8.45 0.20 13.97
N VAL A 132 -8.57 -0.91 14.69
CA VAL A 132 -8.41 -2.28 14.17
C VAL A 132 -9.60 -3.15 14.57
N LEU A 133 -9.97 -4.05 13.68
CA LEU A 133 -10.89 -5.15 13.96
C LEU A 133 -10.07 -6.37 14.33
N LEU A 134 -10.30 -6.92 15.52
CA LEU A 134 -9.55 -8.03 16.09
C LEU A 134 -10.45 -9.26 16.22
N ASP A 135 -9.87 -10.43 15.97
CA ASP A 135 -10.42 -11.72 16.41
C ASP A 135 -10.22 -11.83 17.92
N GLU A 136 -11.29 -12.02 18.69
CA GLU A 136 -11.17 -12.10 20.16
C GLU A 136 -10.48 -13.38 20.63
N ALA A 137 -10.45 -14.43 19.82
CA ALA A 137 -9.91 -15.72 20.23
C ALA A 137 -8.37 -15.69 20.32
N ASP A 138 -7.72 -15.03 19.37
CA ASP A 138 -6.25 -15.00 19.24
C ASP A 138 -5.66 -13.58 19.26
N GLY A 139 -6.50 -12.54 19.29
CA GLY A 139 -6.07 -11.13 19.26
C GLY A 139 -5.53 -10.68 17.90
N ARG A 140 -5.64 -11.51 16.85
CA ARG A 140 -5.10 -11.20 15.53
C ARG A 140 -5.96 -10.14 14.85
N ALA A 141 -5.31 -9.18 14.20
CA ALA A 141 -6.00 -8.20 13.37
C ALA A 141 -6.62 -8.87 12.15
N VAL A 142 -7.92 -8.65 11.97
CA VAL A 142 -8.72 -9.08 10.82
C VAL A 142 -8.76 -7.97 9.77
N ALA A 143 -8.95 -6.72 10.20
CA ALA A 143 -8.96 -5.54 9.34
C ALA A 143 -8.46 -4.30 10.08
N THR A 144 -8.08 -3.27 9.33
CA THR A 144 -7.68 -1.95 9.86
C THR A 144 -8.48 -0.86 9.17
N HIS A 145 -8.89 0.16 9.90
CA HIS A 145 -9.56 1.33 9.33
C HIS A 145 -8.58 2.11 8.44
N VAL A 146 -8.91 2.18 7.15
CA VAL A 146 -8.20 3.00 6.16
C VAL A 146 -9.12 4.18 5.82
N ALA A 147 -8.71 5.41 6.15
CA ALA A 147 -9.57 6.58 5.99
C ALA A 147 -9.88 6.86 4.51
N ALA A 148 -8.89 6.63 3.63
CA ALA A 148 -9.07 6.75 2.17
C ALA A 148 -10.18 5.85 1.58
N TYR A 149 -10.64 4.84 2.33
CA TYR A 149 -11.71 3.92 1.94
C TYR A 149 -12.90 3.94 2.92
N ASP A 150 -13.03 4.96 3.75
CA ASP A 150 -14.05 5.07 4.80
C ASP A 150 -14.10 3.84 5.75
N GLY A 151 -12.96 3.14 5.90
CA GLY A 151 -12.87 1.91 6.68
C GLY A 151 -13.45 0.66 6.01
N VAL A 152 -13.97 0.76 4.79
CA VAL A 152 -14.54 -0.36 4.03
C VAL A 152 -13.43 -1.30 3.58
N PHE A 153 -13.58 -2.58 3.89
CA PHE A 153 -12.65 -3.64 3.46
C PHE A 153 -13.36 -4.85 2.82
N LEU A 154 -14.69 -4.88 2.85
CA LEU A 154 -15.50 -5.90 2.19
C LEU A 154 -16.54 -5.20 1.32
N LEU A 155 -16.50 -5.53 0.03
CA LEU A 155 -17.45 -5.06 -0.99
C LEU A 155 -18.18 -6.29 -1.54
N ASP A 156 -19.49 -6.36 -1.34
CA ASP A 156 -20.34 -7.34 -2.01
C ASP A 156 -21.10 -6.67 -3.15
N GLY A 157 -20.54 -6.76 -4.36
CA GLY A 157 -21.13 -6.16 -5.55
C GLY A 157 -22.51 -6.74 -5.93
N ARG A 158 -22.88 -7.92 -5.43
CA ARG A 158 -24.19 -8.51 -5.74
C ARG A 158 -25.29 -7.95 -4.85
N SER A 159 -25.02 -7.86 -3.55
CA SER A 159 -25.98 -7.33 -2.57
C SER A 159 -25.86 -5.81 -2.38
N GLN A 160 -24.88 -5.18 -3.04
CA GLN A 160 -24.52 -3.77 -2.84
C GLN A 160 -24.21 -3.44 -1.38
N LEU A 161 -23.77 -4.45 -0.61
CA LEU A 161 -23.38 -4.26 0.78
C LEU A 161 -21.90 -3.87 0.87
N ARG A 162 -21.62 -2.97 1.80
CA ARG A 162 -20.27 -2.63 2.23
C ARG A 162 -20.11 -2.91 3.71
N ALA A 163 -19.03 -3.58 4.07
CA ALA A 163 -18.67 -3.75 5.47
C ALA A 163 -17.28 -3.16 5.74
N GLY A 164 -17.16 -2.55 6.92
CA GLY A 164 -15.97 -1.81 7.29
C GLY A 164 -15.82 -1.68 8.80
N VAL A 165 -14.72 -1.05 9.19
CA VAL A 165 -14.41 -0.74 10.59
C VAL A 165 -14.12 0.74 10.69
N GLY A 166 -14.69 1.43 11.68
CA GLY A 166 -14.36 2.82 12.00
C GLY A 166 -14.31 3.05 13.50
N PRO A 167 -14.05 4.29 13.96
CA PRO A 167 -13.94 4.61 15.38
C PRO A 167 -15.17 4.23 16.21
N GLY A 168 -16.36 4.21 15.60
CA GLY A 168 -17.63 3.79 16.22
C GLY A 168 -17.96 2.30 16.06
N GLY A 169 -16.97 1.45 15.77
CA GLY A 169 -17.15 0.01 15.63
C GLY A 169 -17.21 -0.51 14.18
N PHE A 170 -17.43 -1.81 14.06
CA PHE A 170 -17.66 -2.50 12.80
C PHE A 170 -19.03 -2.11 12.29
N PHE A 171 -19.18 -1.97 10.98
CA PHE A 171 -20.45 -1.61 10.36
C PHE A 171 -20.73 -2.40 9.08
N VAL A 172 -22.01 -2.56 8.77
CA VAL A 172 -22.51 -3.03 7.48
C VAL A 172 -23.52 -2.01 6.95
N ARG A 173 -23.33 -1.56 5.70
CA ARG A 173 -24.19 -0.60 5.02
C ARG A 173 -24.72 -1.20 3.73
N ASP A 174 -25.98 -0.89 3.44
CA ASP A 174 -26.64 -1.12 2.16
C ASP A 174 -26.54 0.14 1.30
N GLU A 175 -25.80 0.03 0.20
CA GLU A 175 -25.59 1.12 -0.76
C GLU A 175 -26.63 1.10 -1.90
N SER A 176 -27.57 0.15 -1.90
CA SER A 176 -28.65 0.12 -2.90
C SER A 176 -29.71 1.20 -2.67
N ALA A 177 -29.82 1.70 -1.44
CA ALA A 177 -30.71 2.78 -1.04
C ALA A 177 -30.05 4.16 -1.18
N SER A 178 -30.87 5.20 -1.38
CA SER A 178 -30.43 6.60 -1.36
C SER A 178 -31.27 7.40 -0.35
N PRO A 179 -30.71 7.82 0.80
CA PRO A 179 -29.31 7.62 1.23
C PRO A 179 -29.00 6.15 1.61
N PRO A 180 -27.71 5.75 1.64
CA PRO A 180 -27.30 4.43 2.13
C PRO A 180 -27.81 4.16 3.55
N VAL A 181 -28.19 2.92 3.81
CA VAL A 181 -28.77 2.51 5.10
C VAL A 181 -27.76 1.66 5.88
N GLU A 182 -27.49 2.03 7.13
CA GLU A 182 -26.69 1.20 8.02
C GLU A 182 -27.56 0.06 8.58
N LEU A 183 -27.17 -1.18 8.27
CA LEU A 183 -27.88 -2.39 8.68
C LEU A 183 -27.40 -2.92 10.03
N PHE A 184 -26.14 -2.67 10.36
CA PHE A 184 -25.52 -3.16 11.59
C PHE A 184 -24.36 -2.27 12.00
N ARG A 185 -24.22 -2.04 13.32
CA ARG A 185 -23.04 -1.43 13.93
C ARG A 185 -22.83 -1.99 15.33
N ALA A 186 -21.59 -2.37 15.64
CA ALA A 186 -21.20 -2.79 16.98
C ALA A 186 -19.69 -2.62 17.19
N VAL A 187 -19.28 -2.30 18.43
CA VAL A 187 -17.86 -2.33 18.83
C VAL A 187 -17.41 -3.77 19.04
N ARG A 188 -18.26 -4.61 19.62
CA ARG A 188 -18.00 -6.02 19.87
C ARG A 188 -19.18 -6.85 19.37
N PHE A 189 -18.92 -7.84 18.54
CA PHE A 189 -19.98 -8.64 17.94
C PHE A 189 -19.60 -10.11 17.76
N ALA A 190 -20.62 -10.96 17.75
CA ALA A 190 -20.52 -12.33 17.27
C ALA A 190 -21.01 -12.41 15.83
N GLN A 191 -20.48 -13.38 15.09
CA GLN A 191 -20.99 -13.73 13.77
C GLN A 191 -21.21 -15.23 13.62
N GLU A 192 -22.24 -15.58 12.87
CA GLU A 192 -22.60 -16.96 12.54
C GLU A 192 -23.05 -17.03 11.08
N ARG A 193 -22.56 -18.01 10.31
CA ARG A 193 -23.08 -18.25 8.97
C ARG A 193 -24.50 -18.82 9.06
N VAL A 194 -25.42 -18.22 8.32
CA VAL A 194 -26.81 -18.68 8.19
C VAL A 194 -27.01 -19.15 6.75
N GLY A 195 -26.94 -20.46 6.54
CA GLY A 195 -26.92 -21.04 5.20
C GLY A 195 -25.68 -20.64 4.41
N GLU A 196 -25.77 -20.69 3.07
CA GLU A 196 -24.60 -20.44 2.21
C GLU A 196 -24.30 -18.96 1.98
N ARG A 197 -25.30 -18.07 2.13
CA ARG A 197 -25.26 -16.70 1.60
C ARG A 197 -25.68 -15.62 2.58
N ALA A 198 -25.66 -15.92 3.88
CA ALA A 198 -25.95 -14.93 4.89
C ALA A 198 -25.07 -15.13 6.11
N VAL A 199 -24.86 -14.02 6.82
CA VAL A 199 -24.15 -13.97 8.08
C VAL A 199 -25.06 -13.25 9.07
N ARG A 200 -25.35 -13.91 10.19
CA ARG A 200 -25.97 -13.28 11.35
C ARG A 200 -24.89 -12.59 12.15
N LEU A 201 -25.14 -11.34 12.48
CA LEU A 201 -24.30 -10.46 13.28
C LEU A 201 -25.08 -10.12 14.54
N THR A 202 -24.45 -10.30 15.70
CA THR A 202 -25.07 -10.03 16.99
C THR A 202 -24.14 -9.12 17.79
N ASP A 203 -24.61 -7.93 18.13
CA ASP A 203 -23.95 -7.04 19.08
C ASP A 203 -23.87 -7.74 20.43
N LEU A 204 -22.67 -7.84 21.00
CA LEU A 204 -22.44 -8.51 22.28
C LEU A 204 -22.57 -7.56 23.46
N ASP A 205 -22.59 -6.25 23.22
CA ASP A 205 -22.69 -5.21 24.24
C ASP A 205 -24.05 -4.48 24.21
N GLY A 206 -24.92 -4.85 23.26
CA GLY A 206 -26.23 -4.24 23.03
C GLY A 206 -27.26 -5.22 22.46
N PRO A 207 -28.51 -4.77 22.21
CA PRO A 207 -29.56 -5.62 21.67
C PRO A 207 -29.50 -5.78 20.14
N GLY A 208 -28.49 -5.23 19.47
CA GLY A 208 -28.41 -5.19 18.02
C GLY A 208 -28.22 -6.58 17.39
N GLU A 209 -29.07 -6.93 16.43
CA GLU A 209 -28.92 -8.14 15.63
C GLU A 209 -29.30 -7.85 14.19
N ALA A 210 -28.53 -8.37 13.23
CA ALA A 210 -28.85 -8.30 11.82
C ALA A 210 -28.44 -9.60 11.12
N THR A 211 -29.27 -10.10 10.21
CA THR A 211 -28.85 -11.14 9.26
C THR A 211 -28.66 -10.47 7.90
N VAL A 212 -27.42 -10.43 7.44
CA VAL A 212 -27.04 -9.73 6.20
C VAL A 212 -26.65 -10.72 5.11
N PRO A 213 -27.02 -10.50 3.84
CA PRO A 213 -26.69 -11.37 2.71
C PRO A 213 -25.22 -11.24 2.29
N LEU A 214 -24.29 -11.50 3.20
CA LEU A 214 -22.86 -11.57 2.92
C LEU A 214 -22.48 -12.96 2.42
N PHE A 215 -21.73 -13.01 1.31
CA PHE A 215 -21.24 -14.28 0.75
C PHE A 215 -20.23 -14.98 1.68
N THR A 216 -19.48 -14.23 2.47
CA THR A 216 -18.47 -14.75 3.39
C THR A 216 -18.54 -14.09 4.75
N ALA A 217 -18.19 -14.84 5.79
CA ALA A 217 -18.00 -14.32 7.14
C ALA A 217 -16.79 -13.38 7.17
N VAL A 218 -16.86 -12.37 8.06
CA VAL A 218 -15.78 -11.39 8.21
C VAL A 218 -14.52 -12.09 8.71
N GLY A 219 -13.42 -11.97 7.96
CA GLY A 219 -12.15 -12.60 8.32
C GLY A 219 -12.05 -14.10 8.04
N ALA A 220 -12.89 -14.65 7.17
CA ALA A 220 -12.78 -16.05 6.73
C ALA A 220 -11.40 -16.38 6.15
N ARG A 221 -10.87 -17.56 6.49
CA ARG A 221 -9.50 -18.03 6.21
C ARG A 221 -9.47 -19.20 5.21
N GLY A 222 -10.37 -19.17 4.22
CA GLY A 222 -10.41 -20.14 3.11
C GLY A 222 -11.50 -21.20 3.27
N ALA A 223 -11.49 -21.98 4.35
CA ALA A 223 -12.57 -22.95 4.60
C ALA A 223 -13.87 -22.24 5.03
N PRO A 224 -15.06 -22.74 4.65
CA PRO A 224 -16.32 -22.03 4.90
C PRO A 224 -16.64 -21.76 6.38
N ASP A 225 -16.13 -22.60 7.29
CA ASP A 225 -16.32 -22.48 8.74
C ASP A 225 -15.08 -21.95 9.48
N ASP A 226 -13.99 -21.69 8.77
CA ASP A 226 -12.77 -21.14 9.33
C ASP A 226 -12.85 -19.61 9.34
N HIS A 227 -13.56 -19.08 10.33
CA HIS A 227 -13.72 -17.64 10.54
C HIS A 227 -13.80 -17.30 12.04
N PRO A 228 -13.38 -16.08 12.43
CA PRO A 228 -13.56 -15.58 13.80
C PRO A 228 -15.03 -15.59 14.21
N ARG A 229 -15.37 -16.17 15.36
CA ARG A 229 -16.76 -16.19 15.87
C ARG A 229 -17.13 -14.95 16.66
N ARG A 230 -16.14 -14.31 17.29
CA ARG A 230 -16.28 -13.08 18.07
C ARG A 230 -15.21 -12.11 17.63
N LEU A 231 -15.61 -10.88 17.35
CA LEU A 231 -14.71 -9.82 16.97
C LEU A 231 -14.95 -8.59 17.83
N ARG A 232 -13.91 -7.79 17.95
CA ARG A 232 -13.99 -6.47 18.59
C ARG A 232 -13.22 -5.43 17.81
N VAL A 233 -13.70 -4.21 17.85
CA VAL A 233 -13.01 -3.04 17.34
C VAL A 233 -12.29 -2.37 18.49
N GLU A 234 -11.02 -2.06 18.27
CA GLU A 234 -10.16 -1.42 19.24
C GLU A 234 -9.43 -0.26 18.58
N THR A 235 -9.40 0.91 19.25
CA THR A 235 -8.52 2.01 18.88
C THR A 235 -7.35 2.03 19.83
N LYS A 236 -6.14 1.89 19.28
CA LYS A 236 -4.89 1.85 20.04
C LYS A 236 -3.82 2.74 19.39
N PRO A 237 -2.81 3.19 20.16
CA PRO A 237 -1.62 3.81 19.60
C PRO A 237 -0.98 2.92 18.52
N ALA A 238 -0.60 3.52 17.41
CA ALA A 238 0.16 2.82 16.37
C ALA A 238 1.61 2.60 16.80
N THR A 239 2.26 1.60 16.23
CA THR A 239 3.65 1.25 16.52
C THR A 239 4.49 1.27 15.24
N ALA A 240 5.81 1.42 15.38
CA ALA A 240 6.70 1.37 14.22
C ALA A 240 6.60 0.02 13.47
N ALA A 241 6.38 -1.08 14.20
CA ALA A 241 6.19 -2.41 13.64
C ALA A 241 4.96 -2.49 12.72
N ASP A 242 3.92 -1.71 13.00
CA ASP A 242 2.71 -1.69 12.17
C ASP A 242 2.96 -1.18 10.74
N PHE A 243 4.02 -0.40 10.53
CA PHE A 243 4.36 0.19 9.22
C PHE A 243 5.68 -0.32 8.65
N ALA A 244 6.34 -1.28 9.31
CA ALA A 244 7.63 -1.82 8.89
C ALA A 244 7.60 -2.38 7.45
N TYR A 245 6.43 -2.88 7.02
CA TYR A 245 6.24 -3.35 5.64
C TYR A 245 6.47 -2.26 4.60
N ALA A 246 6.20 -0.99 4.91
CA ALA A 246 6.38 0.14 3.99
C ALA A 246 7.66 0.91 4.31
N THR A 247 7.94 1.18 5.59
CA THR A 247 9.11 1.98 5.99
C THR A 247 10.43 1.28 5.72
N GLY A 248 10.47 -0.06 5.78
CA GLY A 248 11.66 -0.86 5.42
C GLY A 248 12.05 -0.68 3.94
N PRO A 249 11.18 -1.07 2.98
CA PRO A 249 11.44 -0.87 1.56
C PRO A 249 11.74 0.59 1.18
N LEU A 250 11.01 1.56 1.74
CA LEU A 250 11.27 2.99 1.50
C LEU A 250 12.67 3.40 1.97
N ALA A 251 13.10 2.93 3.15
CA ALA A 251 14.44 3.22 3.65
C ALA A 251 15.54 2.62 2.75
N GLU A 252 15.35 1.41 2.23
CA GLU A 252 16.28 0.79 1.28
C GLU A 252 16.35 1.60 -0.03
N LEU A 253 15.21 1.98 -0.60
CA LEU A 253 15.10 2.77 -1.82
C LEU A 253 15.75 4.15 -1.66
N PHE A 254 15.44 4.87 -0.59
CA PHE A 254 16.02 6.19 -0.37
C PHE A 254 17.53 6.11 -0.13
N ALA A 255 18.00 5.08 0.59
CA ALA A 255 19.43 4.88 0.78
C ALA A 255 20.15 4.54 -0.53
N ALA A 256 19.54 3.72 -1.39
CA ALA A 256 20.07 3.44 -2.72
C ALA A 256 20.15 4.72 -3.57
N SER A 257 19.07 5.52 -3.58
CA SER A 257 19.03 6.79 -4.31
C SER A 257 20.12 7.77 -3.86
N VAL A 258 20.34 7.91 -2.55
CA VAL A 258 21.42 8.75 -2.02
C VAL A 258 22.80 8.21 -2.41
N ARG A 259 23.03 6.89 -2.35
CA ARG A 259 24.34 6.29 -2.72
C ARG A 259 24.64 6.43 -4.21
N THR A 260 23.66 6.18 -5.08
CA THR A 260 23.86 6.20 -6.53
C THR A 260 23.74 7.59 -7.12
N GLY A 261 23.11 8.54 -6.42
CA GLY A 261 22.74 9.83 -6.99
C GLY A 261 21.62 9.76 -8.04
N ASN A 262 21.02 8.59 -8.25
CA ASN A 262 19.87 8.39 -9.14
C ASN A 262 18.55 8.54 -8.35
N PRO A 263 17.46 9.02 -8.98
CA PRO A 263 16.18 9.16 -8.30
C PRO A 263 15.57 7.79 -7.95
N VAL A 264 14.62 7.80 -7.01
CA VAL A 264 13.65 6.72 -6.88
C VAL A 264 12.58 6.91 -7.95
N VAL A 265 12.31 5.87 -8.72
CA VAL A 265 11.26 5.80 -9.76
C VAL A 265 10.10 4.97 -9.23
N TRP A 266 8.88 5.53 -9.26
CA TRP A 266 7.65 4.87 -8.76
C TRP A 266 6.87 4.24 -9.91
N TYR A 267 6.35 3.01 -9.74
CA TYR A 267 5.58 2.31 -10.78
C TYR A 267 4.61 1.25 -10.24
#